data_AF-A0A3P7IM74-F1
#
_entry.id   AF-A0A3P7IM74-F1
#
_cell.length_a   1.000
_cell.length_b   1.000
_cell.length_c   1.000
_cell.angle_alpha   90.00
_cell.angle_beta   90.00
_cell.angle_gamma   90.00
#
_symmetry.space_group_name_H-M   'P 1'
#
loop_
_entity.id
_entity.type
_entity.pdbx_description
1 polymer ?
#
loop_
_entity_poly.entity_id
_entity_poly.type
_entity_poly.pdbx_seq_one_letter_code
_entity_poly.pdbx_strand_id
1 'polypeptide(L)'
;MQILFYPEGTDKCPLATERSRKYAEKNQLVHYEYVLHPRTTGFVHMIQNMRRADYIGYIYDVTIGFNDCIVQSEIDFAKYGVCPKDVHYQVRQTPSFSDSCVTLLRLIL
;
A
#
# COMPACT_ATOMS: atom_id res chain seq x y z
N MET A 1 -0.50 -18.72 8.04
CA MET A 1 -1.24 -18.02 6.98
C MET A 1 -0.55 -16.69 6.72
N GLN A 2 -0.40 -16.29 5.46
CA GLN A 2 0.18 -15.00 5.08
C GLN A 2 -0.88 -14.23 4.30
N ILE A 3 -1.13 -12.98 4.69
CA ILE A 3 -2.11 -12.12 4.02
C ILE A 3 -1.43 -10.81 3.64
N LEU A 4 -1.65 -10.38 2.40
CA LEU A 4 -1.13 -9.15 1.83
C LEU A 4 -2.25 -8.12 1.67
N PHE A 5 -2.07 -6.92 2.23
CA PHE A 5 -3.05 -5.83 2.10
C PHE A 5 -2.46 -4.58 1.47
N TYR A 6 -3.24 -3.98 0.58
CA TYR A 6 -2.99 -2.66 0.01
C TYR A 6 -3.94 -1.66 0.68
N PRO A 7 -3.46 -0.85 1.66
CA PRO A 7 -4.31 0.09 2.40
C PRO A 7 -4.79 1.24 1.52
N GLU A 8 -4.15 1.47 0.38
CA GLU A 8 -4.58 2.40 -0.66
C GLU A 8 -5.80 1.88 -1.43
N GLY A 9 -5.83 0.58 -1.70
CA GLY A 9 -6.95 -0.14 -2.32
C GLY A 9 -7.25 0.25 -3.77
N THR A 10 -6.43 1.07 -4.42
CA THR A 10 -6.61 1.54 -5.79
C THR A 10 -5.28 1.99 -6.35
N ASP A 11 -5.04 1.74 -7.64
CA ASP A 11 -3.85 2.22 -8.33
C ASP A 11 -3.89 3.73 -8.54
N LYS A 12 -2.72 4.37 -8.44
CA LYS A 12 -2.58 5.80 -8.69
C LYS A 12 -2.85 6.10 -10.15
N CYS A 13 -3.97 6.77 -10.38
CA CYS A 13 -4.32 7.39 -11.65
C CYS A 13 -4.59 8.89 -11.43
N PRO A 14 -4.62 9.72 -12.49
CA PRO A 14 -4.89 11.16 -12.36
C PRO A 14 -6.19 11.45 -11.60
N LEU A 15 -7.24 10.65 -11.87
CA LEU A 15 -8.53 10.78 -11.20
C LEU A 15 -8.46 10.45 -9.70
N ALA A 16 -7.78 9.36 -9.33
CA ALA A 16 -7.61 8.97 -7.94
C ALA A 16 -6.74 9.96 -7.18
N THR A 17 -5.69 10.50 -7.83
CA THR A 17 -4.82 11.54 -7.28
C THR A 17 -5.60 12.81 -6.98
N GLU A 18 -6.44 13.28 -7.89
CA GLU A 18 -7.26 14.48 -7.64
C GLU A 18 -8.29 14.25 -6.52
N ARG A 19 -8.88 13.06 -6.44
CA ARG A 19 -9.77 12.69 -5.32
C ARG A 19 -9.03 12.67 -3.99
N SER A 20 -7.81 12.14 -3.97
CA SER A 20 -6.94 12.13 -2.79
C SER A 20 -6.56 13.55 -2.38
N ARG A 21 -6.22 14.42 -3.35
CA ARG A 21 -5.90 15.83 -3.12
C ARG A 21 -7.06 16.59 -2.49
N LYS A 22 -8.26 16.50 -3.06
CA LYS A 22 -9.48 17.12 -2.49
C LYS A 22 -9.79 16.61 -1.09
N TYR A 23 -9.57 15.32 -0.84
CA TYR A 23 -9.72 14.76 0.51
C TYR A 23 -8.70 15.36 1.48
N ALA A 24 -7.44 15.53 1.06
CA ALA A 24 -6.40 16.15 1.87
C ALA A 24 -6.73 17.61 2.23
N GLU A 25 -7.14 18.41 1.25
CA GLU A 25 -7.53 19.82 1.46
C GLU A 25 -8.67 19.94 2.47
N LYS A 26 -9.72 19.13 2.29
CA LYS A 26 -10.90 19.15 3.16
C LYS A 26 -10.57 18.78 4.62
N ASN A 27 -9.59 17.91 4.83
CA ASN A 27 -9.21 17.42 6.16
C ASN A 27 -7.91 18.05 6.69
N GLN A 28 -7.37 19.07 6.01
CA GLN A 28 -6.11 19.73 6.37
C GLN A 28 -4.93 18.76 6.51
N LEU A 29 -4.86 17.76 5.62
CA LEU A 29 -3.78 16.77 5.57
C LEU A 29 -2.70 17.19 4.59
N VAL A 30 -1.49 16.66 4.79
CA VAL A 30 -0.35 16.85 3.87
C VAL A 30 -0.66 16.26 2.50
N HIS A 31 -0.29 16.97 1.45
CA HIS A 31 -0.38 16.47 0.09
C HIS A 31 0.73 15.45 -0.20
N TYR A 32 0.34 14.27 -0.65
CA TYR A 32 1.27 13.25 -1.12
C TYR A 32 1.39 13.28 -2.64
N GLU A 33 2.63 13.33 -3.12
CA GLU A 33 2.93 13.31 -4.56
C GLU A 33 2.95 11.88 -5.11
N TYR A 34 3.62 10.96 -4.42
CA TYR A 34 3.92 9.60 -4.87
C TYR A 34 2.93 8.52 -4.39
N VAL A 35 2.06 8.86 -3.44
CA VAL A 35 1.05 7.92 -2.88
C VAL A 35 -0.32 8.58 -2.74
N LEU A 36 -1.39 7.78 -2.68
CA LEU A 36 -2.70 8.28 -2.28
C LEU A 36 -2.92 8.14 -0.76
N HIS A 37 -3.87 8.90 -0.22
CA HIS A 37 -4.27 8.72 1.17
C HIS A 37 -4.95 7.35 1.36
N PRO A 38 -4.45 6.51 2.29
CA PRO A 38 -4.97 5.17 2.47
C PRO A 38 -6.40 5.18 3.01
N ARG A 39 -7.21 4.23 2.53
CA ARG A 39 -8.56 3.94 3.03
C ARG A 39 -8.45 2.93 4.16
N THR A 40 -8.21 3.42 5.36
CA THR A 40 -7.89 2.56 6.51
C THR A 40 -9.09 1.88 7.17
N THR A 41 -10.33 2.32 6.93
CA THR A 41 -11.51 1.81 7.65
C THR A 41 -11.69 0.30 7.53
N GLY A 42 -11.67 -0.25 6.31
CA GLY A 42 -11.82 -1.69 6.07
C GLY A 42 -10.64 -2.48 6.64
N PHE A 43 -9.43 -1.98 6.44
CA PHE A 43 -8.21 -2.56 6.99
C PHE A 43 -8.26 -2.64 8.53
N VAL A 44 -8.60 -1.54 9.20
CA VAL A 44 -8.70 -1.47 10.67
C VAL A 44 -9.75 -2.44 11.18
N HIS A 45 -10.94 -2.48 10.57
CA HIS A 45 -12.01 -3.38 11.00
C HIS A 45 -11.58 -4.86 10.95
N MET A 46 -10.95 -5.26 9.87
CA MET A 46 -10.49 -6.64 9.67
C MET A 46 -9.31 -6.99 10.58
N ILE A 47 -8.33 -6.10 10.74
CA ILE A 47 -7.20 -6.31 11.69
C ILE A 47 -7.72 -6.43 13.13
N GLN A 48 -8.72 -5.63 13.52
CA GLN A 48 -9.32 -5.74 14.85
C GLN A 48 -10.00 -7.10 15.06
N ASN A 49 -10.71 -7.62 14.05
CA ASN A 49 -11.35 -8.94 14.14
C ASN A 49 -10.32 -10.07 14.20
N MET A 50 -9.28 -10.02 13.35
CA MET A 50 -8.21 -11.02 13.35
C MET A 50 -7.38 -10.98 14.64
N ARG A 51 -7.18 -9.79 15.22
CA ARG A 51 -6.53 -9.63 16.53
C ARG A 51 -7.36 -10.23 17.67
N ARG A 52 -8.69 -10.07 17.65
CA ARG A 52 -9.58 -10.68 18.65
C ARG A 52 -9.57 -12.20 18.62
N ALA A 53 -9.30 -12.77 17.46
CA ALA A 53 -9.23 -14.22 17.24
C ALA A 53 -7.78 -14.77 17.30
N ASP A 54 -6.82 -13.97 17.74
CA ASP A 54 -5.40 -14.33 17.89
C ASP A 54 -4.74 -14.89 16.60
N TYR A 55 -5.13 -14.35 15.45
CA TYR A 55 -4.61 -14.77 14.13
C TYR A 55 -3.48 -13.89 13.59
N ILE A 56 -3.00 -12.88 14.33
CA ILE A 56 -1.95 -11.95 13.91
C ILE A 56 -0.85 -11.92 14.96
N GLY A 57 0.41 -11.96 14.55
CA GLY A 57 1.54 -11.69 15.44
C GLY A 57 2.69 -10.86 14.89
N TYR A 58 2.87 -10.80 13.58
CA TYR A 58 3.86 -9.97 12.93
C TYR A 58 3.15 -9.12 11.92
N ILE A 59 3.36 -7.81 12.00
CA ILE A 59 2.89 -6.87 10.99
C ILE A 59 4.12 -6.34 10.29
N TYR A 60 4.26 -6.69 9.02
CA TYR A 60 5.29 -6.14 8.15
C TYR A 60 4.72 -4.93 7.42
N ASP A 61 5.36 -3.78 7.57
CA ASP A 61 5.16 -2.60 6.73
C ASP A 61 6.17 -2.69 5.58
N VAL A 62 5.68 -2.99 4.39
CA VAL A 62 6.48 -3.10 3.17
C VAL A 62 6.20 -1.90 2.31
N THR A 63 7.24 -1.16 1.97
CA THR A 63 7.19 -0.03 1.05
C THR A 63 7.96 -0.39 -0.21
N ILE A 64 7.31 -0.28 -1.37
CA ILE A 64 7.96 -0.54 -2.67
C ILE A 64 8.10 0.78 -3.39
N GLY A 65 9.31 1.13 -3.83
CA GLY A 65 9.59 2.31 -4.67
C GLY A 65 10.09 1.91 -6.06
N PHE A 66 9.58 2.57 -7.09
CA PHE A 66 10.01 2.40 -8.48
C PHE A 66 10.77 3.64 -8.95
N ASN A 67 11.92 3.47 -9.63
CA ASN A 67 12.76 4.60 -10.03
C ASN A 67 12.38 5.22 -11.39
N ASP A 68 11.89 4.39 -12.33
CA ASP A 68 11.87 4.77 -13.75
C ASP A 68 10.49 4.65 -14.42
N CYS A 69 9.63 3.73 -13.98
CA CYS A 69 8.41 3.39 -14.73
C CYS A 69 7.25 3.03 -13.80
N ILE A 70 6.16 3.81 -13.85
CA ILE A 70 4.86 3.37 -13.34
C ILE A 70 4.22 2.53 -14.44
N VAL A 71 4.32 1.21 -14.35
CA VAL A 71 3.70 0.30 -15.30
C VAL A 71 2.20 0.24 -14.99
N GLN A 72 1.42 1.12 -15.60
CA GLN A 72 -0.03 1.21 -15.36
C GLN A 72 -0.83 0.09 -16.04
N SER A 73 -0.21 -0.70 -16.92
CA SER A 73 -0.88 -1.73 -17.71
C SER A 73 0.00 -2.96 -17.92
N GLU A 74 -0.55 -4.15 -17.63
CA GLU A 74 0.09 -5.45 -17.91
C GLU A 74 0.41 -5.64 -19.41
N ILE A 75 -0.33 -4.95 -20.29
CA ILE A 75 -0.12 -5.00 -21.74
C ILE A 75 1.18 -4.29 -22.12
N ASP A 76 1.50 -3.18 -21.46
CA ASP A 76 2.71 -2.43 -21.76
C ASP A 76 3.97 -3.18 -21.31
N PHE A 77 3.85 -3.91 -20.20
CA PHE A 77 4.86 -4.86 -19.75
C PHE A 77 5.07 -5.97 -20.79
N ALA A 78 3.99 -6.64 -21.22
CA ALA A 78 4.07 -7.81 -22.09
C ALA A 78 4.47 -7.47 -23.55
N LYS A 79 4.06 -6.32 -24.08
CA LYS A 79 4.34 -5.93 -25.47
C LYS A 79 5.58 -5.06 -25.65
N TYR A 80 5.84 -4.13 -24.72
CA TYR A 80 6.91 -3.15 -24.88
C TYR A 80 8.11 -3.42 -23.97
N GLY A 81 8.04 -4.45 -23.11
CA GLY A 81 9.12 -4.80 -22.19
C GLY A 81 9.42 -3.68 -21.19
N VAL A 82 8.43 -2.81 -20.93
CA VAL A 82 8.59 -1.69 -19.99
C VAL A 82 8.58 -2.27 -18.58
N CYS A 83 9.77 -2.58 -18.08
CA CYS A 83 9.98 -2.94 -16.70
C CYS A 83 10.73 -1.81 -15.98
N PRO A 84 10.41 -1.54 -14.70
CA PRO A 84 11.22 -0.65 -13.90
C PRO A 84 12.62 -1.25 -13.80
N LYS A 85 13.64 -0.44 -14.14
CA LYS A 85 15.05 -0.89 -14.08
C LYS A 85 15.47 -1.24 -12.66
N ASP A 86 15.01 -0.44 -11.70
CA ASP A 86 15.30 -0.59 -10.29
C ASP A 86 13.99 -0.60 -9.48
N VAL A 87 13.88 -1.58 -8.58
CA VAL A 87 12.77 -1.71 -7.62
C VAL A 87 13.37 -1.79 -6.22
N HIS A 88 12.98 -0.85 -5.36
CA HIS A 88 13.46 -0.78 -3.99
C HIS A 88 12.39 -1.27 -3.01
N TYR A 89 12.74 -2.25 -2.19
CA TYR A 89 11.88 -2.76 -1.12
C TYR A 89 12.40 -2.29 0.23
N GLN A 90 11.59 -1.51 0.93
CA GLN A 90 11.82 -1.17 2.33
C GLN A 90 10.84 -1.94 3.19
N VAL A 91 11.35 -2.93 3.93
CA VAL A 91 10.55 -3.74 4.85
C VAL A 91 10.86 -3.33 6.29
N ARG A 92 9.82 -2.99 7.04
CA ARG A 92 9.89 -2.71 8.47
C ARG A 92 8.96 -3.63 9.22
N GLN A 93 9.49 -4.32 10.23
CA GLN A 93 8.65 -5.08 11.14
C GLN A 93 8.13 -4.12 12.22
N THR A 94 6.81 -4.09 12.41
CA THR A 94 6.22 -3.42 13.57
C THR A 94 6.26 -4.42 14.73
N PRO A 95 6.83 -4.06 15.90
CA PRO A 95 6.80 -4.94 17.05
C PRO A 95 5.36 -5.04 17.56
N SER A 96 4.70 -6.17 17.33
CA SER A 96 3.41 -6.54 17.93
C SER A 96 3.57 -7.85 18.68
N PHE A 97 3.02 -7.89 19.91
CA PHE A 97 2.92 -9.05 20.78
C PHE A 97 2.02 -10.12 20.14
N SER A 98 2.46 -11.39 20.17
CA SER A 98 1.78 -12.68 19.89
C SER A 98 1.69 -13.25 18.45
N ASP A 99 2.69 -14.05 18.05
CA ASP A 99 2.69 -15.29 17.22
C ASP A 99 1.62 -15.61 16.13
N SER A 100 1.53 -14.83 15.05
CA SER A 100 0.98 -15.18 13.71
C SER A 100 1.38 -14.11 12.67
N CYS A 101 0.98 -14.07 11.38
CA CYS A 101 1.62 -13.18 10.38
C CYS A 101 0.63 -12.36 9.51
N VAL A 102 0.85 -11.04 9.38
CA VAL A 102 0.12 -10.10 8.50
C VAL A 102 1.11 -9.18 7.79
N THR A 103 0.95 -8.97 6.48
CA THR A 103 1.81 -8.08 5.67
C THR A 103 0.97 -6.90 5.15
N LEU A 104 1.35 -5.68 5.53
CA LEU A 104 0.84 -4.42 5.02
C LEU A 104 1.79 -3.92 3.92
N LEU A 105 1.27 -3.66 2.72
CA LEU A 105 2.06 -3.15 1.60
C LEU A 105 1.63 -1.73 1.26
N ARG A 106 2.54 -0.76 1.38
CA ARG A 106 2.43 0.56 0.79
C ARG A 106 3.16 0.56 -0.55
N LEU A 107 2.44 0.83 -1.63
CA LEU A 107 3.05 1.10 -2.92
C LEU A 107 3.45 2.57 -2.93
N ILE A 108 4.73 2.88 -3.18
CA ILE A 108 5.20 4.21 -3.53
C ILE A 108 5.46 4.18 -5.03
N LEU A 109 4.65 4.92 -5.77
CA LEU A 109 4.74 5.04 -7.23
C LEU A 109 5.53 6.27 -7.64
#